data_AF-A0A838UJJ7-F1
#
_entry.id   AF-A0A838UJJ7-F1
#
_cell.length_a   1.000
_cell.length_b   1.000
_cell.length_c   1.000
_cell.angle_alpha   90.00
_cell.angle_beta   90.00
_cell.angle_gamma   90.00
#
_symmetry.space_group_name_H-M   'P 1'
#
loop_
_entity.id
_entity.type
_entity.pdbx_description
1 polymer ?
#
loop_
_entity_poly.entity_id
_entity_poly.type
_entity_poly.pdbx_seq_one_letter_code
_entity_poly.pdbx_strand_id
1 'polypeptide(L)'
;MIVSHAEPLVAVKAHVVSWQARLSAHRAPLVTVGGVLLLAQAVLLFQQRTFVDLFYDSGNYLAVAHHMVAGAGIFNHLRTPLYPGFLALFLTLDLPHPIATAVLVQMLLYGAGVCEAYVLAWRLTGQRWGAAAIATLLAGNLYMLQWERTINSEGITLWLLITLFLVLERALHAPERRRWVWLLGGLLVAVVLTRPFFVYLPLLVLGGMLVQAWRSGRFAAQWRQLALVSVLIAGVLGGY
;
A
#
# COMPACT_ATOMS: atom_id res chain seq x y z
N MET A 1 -27.72 -40.48 28.29
CA MET A 1 -26.42 -40.09 27.73
C MET A 1 -26.34 -38.57 27.78
N ILE A 2 -25.63 -38.02 28.77
CA ILE A 2 -25.39 -36.57 28.88
C ILE A 2 -24.13 -36.29 28.08
N VAL A 3 -24.28 -35.66 26.90
CA VAL A 3 -23.14 -35.23 26.09
C VAL A 3 -22.49 -34.04 26.80
N SER A 4 -21.25 -34.24 27.25
CA SER A 4 -20.41 -33.23 27.89
C SER A 4 -20.16 -32.05 26.95
N HIS A 5 -20.78 -30.90 27.22
CA HIS A 5 -20.55 -29.64 26.51
C HIS A 5 -19.30 -28.86 27.00
N ALA A 6 -18.38 -29.51 27.73
CA ALA A 6 -17.23 -28.83 28.34
C ALA A 6 -16.00 -28.68 27.40
N GLU A 7 -15.87 -29.51 26.35
CA GLU A 7 -14.73 -29.47 25.43
C GLU A 7 -14.58 -28.21 24.56
N PRO A 8 -15.64 -27.57 24.01
CA PRO A 8 -15.44 -26.43 23.10
C PRO A 8 -14.88 -25.18 23.78
N LEU A 9 -15.13 -24.97 25.08
CA LEU A 9 -14.66 -23.79 25.80
C LEU A 9 -13.16 -23.82 26.11
N VAL A 10 -12.59 -25.01 26.32
CA VAL A 10 -11.14 -25.19 26.57
C VAL A 10 -10.34 -24.91 25.31
N ALA A 11 -10.81 -25.38 24.15
CA ALA A 11 -10.18 -25.14 22.85
C ALA A 11 -10.18 -23.67 22.45
N VAL A 12 -11.29 -22.94 22.67
CA VAL A 12 -11.39 -21.50 22.39
C VAL A 12 -10.42 -20.70 23.27
N LYS A 13 -10.35 -21.00 24.57
CA LYS A 13 -9.41 -20.33 25.49
C LYS A 13 -7.96 -20.55 25.08
N ALA A 14 -7.58 -21.79 24.75
CA ALA A 14 -6.23 -22.12 24.30
C ALA A 14 -5.85 -21.36 23.01
N HIS A 15 -6.79 -21.27 22.06
CA HIS A 15 -6.59 -20.51 20.83
C HIS A 15 -6.38 -19.02 21.13
N VAL A 16 -7.22 -18.39 21.97
CA VAL A 16 -7.10 -16.96 22.34
C VAL A 16 -5.77 -16.65 23.02
N VAL A 17 -5.34 -17.49 23.97
CA VAL A 17 -4.05 -17.31 24.67
C VAL A 17 -2.88 -17.36 23.68
N SER A 18 -2.93 -18.25 22.70
CA SER A 18 -1.88 -18.35 21.66
C SER A 18 -1.81 -17.11 20.77
N TRP A 19 -2.95 -16.47 20.46
CA TRP A 19 -2.98 -15.23 19.68
C TRP A 19 -2.43 -14.06 20.47
N GLN A 20 -2.78 -13.93 21.75
CA GLN A 20 -2.26 -12.87 22.61
C GLN A 20 -0.75 -12.98 22.79
N ALA A 21 -0.21 -14.19 23.01
CA ALA A 21 1.23 -14.41 23.11
C ALA A 21 1.98 -14.12 21.79
N ARG A 22 1.35 -14.40 20.64
CA ARG A 22 1.92 -14.04 19.34
C ARG A 22 1.97 -12.52 19.16
N LEU A 23 0.86 -11.83 19.44
CA LEU A 23 0.77 -10.37 19.31
C LEU A 23 1.67 -9.64 20.29
N SER A 24 1.80 -10.11 21.53
CA SER A 24 2.67 -9.49 22.53
C SER A 24 4.12 -9.48 22.09
N ALA A 25 4.57 -10.52 21.39
CA ALA A 25 5.92 -10.62 20.89
C ALA A 25 6.24 -9.68 19.70
N HIS A 26 5.23 -9.05 19.09
CA HIS A 26 5.41 -7.99 18.09
C HIS A 26 5.38 -6.58 18.68
N ARG A 27 4.99 -6.42 19.96
CA ARG A 27 4.84 -5.09 20.58
C ARG A 27 6.14 -4.30 20.59
N ALA A 28 7.21 -4.87 21.15
CA ALA A 28 8.48 -4.15 21.26
C ALA A 28 9.04 -3.75 19.87
N PRO A 29 9.11 -4.64 18.87
CA PRO A 29 9.49 -4.27 17.51
C PRO A 29 8.65 -3.13 16.91
N LEU A 30 7.32 -3.21 17.04
CA LEU A 30 6.43 -2.19 16.49
C LEU A 30 6.55 -0.84 17.21
N VAL A 31 6.75 -0.86 18.53
CA VAL A 31 7.02 0.35 19.32
C VAL A 31 8.35 0.99 18.88
N THR A 32 9.38 0.19 18.59
CA THR A 32 10.65 0.72 18.06
C THR A 32 10.43 1.39 16.69
N VAL A 33 9.76 0.71 15.76
CA VAL A 33 9.48 1.26 14.42
C VAL A 33 8.65 2.54 14.52
N GLY A 34 7.57 2.52 15.29
CA GLY A 34 6.71 3.69 15.51
C GLY A 34 7.43 4.84 16.22
N GLY A 35 8.27 4.54 17.21
CA GLY A 35 9.10 5.51 17.91
C GLY A 35 10.09 6.23 16.99
N VAL A 36 10.77 5.47 16.11
CA VAL A 36 11.68 6.06 15.12
C VAL A 36 10.92 6.89 14.08
N LEU A 37 9.78 6.40 13.59
CA LEU A 37 8.93 7.18 12.68
C LEU A 37 8.53 8.52 13.29
N LEU A 38 7.98 8.50 14.51
CA LEU A 38 7.56 9.72 15.22
C LEU A 38 8.72 10.67 15.50
N LEU A 39 9.87 10.14 15.91
CA LEU A 39 11.07 10.95 16.15
C LEU A 39 11.57 11.61 14.85
N ALA A 40 11.64 10.85 13.76
CA ALA A 40 12.09 11.36 12.47
C ALA A 40 11.13 12.42 11.90
N GLN A 41 9.82 12.21 12.07
CA GLN A 41 8.79 13.20 11.76
C GLN A 41 8.95 14.48 12.58
N ALA A 42 9.17 14.35 13.89
CA ALA A 42 9.41 15.50 14.76
C ALA A 42 10.66 16.28 14.32
N VAL A 43 11.77 15.59 14.05
CA VAL A 43 13.01 16.22 13.55
C VAL A 43 12.74 17.02 12.28
N LEU A 44 12.01 16.45 11.31
CA LEU A 44 11.68 17.17 10.07
C LEU A 44 10.75 18.35 10.29
N LEU A 45 9.78 18.26 11.21
CA LEU A 45 8.90 19.38 11.55
C LEU A 45 9.67 20.50 12.27
N PHE A 46 10.69 20.18 13.07
CA PHE A 46 11.55 21.18 13.69
C PHE A 46 12.52 21.83 12.70
N GLN A 47 13.03 21.07 11.72
CA GLN A 47 13.96 21.59 10.72
C GLN A 47 13.27 22.39 9.61
N GLN A 48 12.06 21.99 9.21
CA GLN A 48 11.33 22.63 8.12
C GLN A 48 10.26 23.58 8.65
N ARG A 49 10.24 24.81 8.14
CA ARG A 49 9.26 25.84 8.57
C ARG A 49 7.85 25.64 8.01
N THR A 50 7.67 24.81 6.98
CA THR A 50 6.42 24.66 6.24
C THR A 50 5.91 23.22 6.31
N PHE A 51 4.63 23.02 6.66
CA PHE A 51 4.04 21.68 6.72
C PHE A 51 3.96 21.02 5.34
N VAL A 52 3.52 21.80 4.34
CA VAL A 52 3.45 21.40 2.93
C VAL A 52 4.69 21.91 2.21
N ASP A 53 5.36 21.02 1.48
CA ASP A 53 6.50 21.35 0.62
C ASP A 53 6.09 21.30 -0.87
N LEU A 54 6.71 22.18 -1.66
CA LEU A 54 6.50 22.24 -3.10
C LEU A 54 7.81 21.89 -3.80
N PHE A 55 7.70 21.06 -4.82
CA PHE A 55 8.81 20.65 -5.66
C PHE A 55 8.51 20.98 -7.13
N TYR A 56 9.50 20.77 -8.01
CA TYR A 56 9.42 21.15 -9.43
C TYR A 56 8.13 20.69 -10.13
N ASP A 57 7.61 19.50 -9.75
CA ASP A 57 6.42 18.90 -10.35
C ASP A 57 5.10 19.22 -9.64
N SER A 58 5.14 19.82 -8.44
CA SER A 58 3.97 20.03 -7.60
C SER A 58 2.92 20.92 -8.26
N GLY A 59 3.36 21.98 -8.95
CA GLY A 59 2.45 22.88 -9.68
C GLY A 59 1.67 22.16 -10.78
N ASN A 60 2.30 21.21 -11.48
CA ASN A 60 1.66 20.41 -12.52
C ASN A 60 0.58 19.49 -11.92
N TYR A 61 0.88 18.82 -10.81
CA TYR A 61 -0.11 17.95 -10.14
C TYR A 61 -1.33 18.75 -9.65
N LEU A 62 -1.11 19.94 -9.08
CA LEU A 62 -2.19 20.82 -8.63
C LEU A 62 -3.02 21.36 -9.80
N ALA A 63 -2.38 21.78 -10.90
CA ALA A 63 -3.09 22.27 -12.08
C ALA A 63 -4.02 21.20 -12.67
N VAL A 64 -3.54 19.95 -12.78
CA VAL A 64 -4.35 18.83 -13.25
C VAL A 64 -5.47 18.50 -12.26
N ALA A 65 -5.21 18.57 -10.95
CA ALA A 65 -6.25 18.36 -9.93
C ALA A 65 -7.36 19.42 -10.03
N HIS A 66 -7.03 20.70 -10.18
CA HIS A 66 -8.02 21.77 -10.40
C HIS A 66 -8.81 21.58 -11.70
N HIS A 67 -8.17 21.12 -12.76
CA HIS A 67 -8.84 20.79 -14.03
C HIS A 67 -9.87 19.66 -13.85
N MET A 68 -9.54 18.63 -13.06
CA MET A 68 -10.49 17.56 -12.71
C MET A 68 -11.68 18.09 -11.91
N VAL A 69 -11.44 18.97 -10.91
CA VAL A 69 -12.51 19.60 -10.12
C VAL A 69 -13.43 20.46 -10.98
N ALA A 70 -12.88 21.15 -11.99
CA ALA A 70 -13.65 21.93 -12.94
C ALA A 70 -14.49 21.10 -13.93
N GLY A 71 -14.42 19.75 -13.86
CA GLY A 71 -15.18 18.86 -14.73
C GLY A 71 -14.62 18.74 -16.16
N ALA A 72 -13.40 19.23 -16.41
CA ALA A 72 -12.80 19.25 -17.75
C ALA A 72 -12.16 17.90 -18.16
N GLY A 73 -12.31 16.87 -17.33
CA GLY A 73 -11.87 15.50 -17.59
C GLY A 73 -10.76 15.02 -16.66
N ILE A 74 -10.57 13.69 -16.62
CA ILE A 74 -9.61 13.01 -15.75
C ILE A 74 -8.28 12.66 -16.43
N PHE A 75 -8.19 12.79 -17.75
CA PHE A 75 -7.01 12.40 -18.52
C PHE A 75 -6.17 13.62 -18.89
N ASN A 76 -4.85 13.51 -18.71
CA ASN A 76 -3.89 14.55 -19.05
C ASN A 76 -2.60 13.90 -19.59
N HIS A 77 -2.06 14.42 -20.69
CA HIS A 77 -0.86 13.87 -21.34
C HIS A 77 0.42 14.01 -20.50
N LEU A 78 0.45 14.94 -19.54
CA LEU A 78 1.62 15.23 -18.71
C LEU A 78 1.69 14.36 -17.45
N ARG A 79 0.55 13.93 -16.89
CA ARG A 79 0.49 13.22 -15.61
C ARG A 79 -0.60 12.16 -15.62
N THR A 80 -0.25 11.00 -15.08
CA THR A 80 -1.20 9.92 -14.82
C THR A 80 -2.21 10.33 -13.75
N PRO A 81 -3.44 9.81 -13.79
CA PRO A 81 -4.58 10.49 -13.19
C PRO A 81 -4.74 10.21 -11.69
N LEU A 82 -4.13 9.16 -11.14
CA LEU A 82 -4.44 8.75 -9.76
C LEU A 82 -3.99 9.79 -8.73
N TYR A 83 -2.77 10.32 -8.87
CA TYR A 83 -2.25 11.30 -7.90
C TYR A 83 -2.97 12.66 -7.98
N PRO A 84 -3.15 13.28 -9.18
CA PRO A 84 -4.02 14.44 -9.30
C PRO A 84 -5.46 14.18 -8.83
N GLY A 85 -6.00 12.98 -9.10
CA GLY A 85 -7.34 12.58 -8.64
C GLY A 85 -7.43 12.50 -7.11
N PHE A 86 -6.37 12.00 -6.44
CA PHE A 86 -6.25 12.04 -4.99
C PHE A 86 -6.28 13.47 -4.47
N LEU A 87 -5.54 14.40 -5.08
CA LEU A 87 -5.58 15.82 -4.70
C LEU A 87 -6.95 16.45 -4.98
N ALA A 88 -7.54 16.15 -6.15
CA ALA A 88 -8.84 16.65 -6.57
C ALA A 88 -9.94 16.24 -5.58
N LEU A 89 -9.91 15.02 -5.05
CA LEU A 89 -10.82 14.58 -4.00
C LEU A 89 -10.84 15.58 -2.84
N PHE A 90 -9.68 15.94 -2.27
CA PHE A 90 -9.62 16.88 -1.16
C PHE A 90 -10.00 18.31 -1.57
N LEU A 91 -9.69 18.73 -2.80
CA LEU A 91 -10.12 20.03 -3.32
C LEU A 91 -11.64 20.13 -3.51
N THR A 92 -12.34 19.01 -3.71
CA THR A 92 -13.82 18.99 -3.75
C THR A 92 -14.47 18.97 -2.36
N LEU A 93 -13.72 18.57 -1.33
CA LEU A 93 -14.21 18.62 0.04
C LEU A 93 -14.09 20.07 0.54
N ASP A 94 -15.17 20.63 1.08
CA ASP A 94 -15.24 21.98 1.65
C ASP A 94 -14.47 22.05 2.99
N LEU A 95 -13.16 21.79 2.92
CA LEU A 95 -12.24 21.77 4.05
C LEU A 95 -11.51 23.11 4.15
N PRO A 96 -11.15 23.58 5.36
CA PRO A 96 -10.41 24.84 5.52
C PRO A 96 -9.03 24.86 4.83
N HIS A 97 -8.37 23.70 4.77
CA HIS A 97 -7.01 23.55 4.22
C HIS A 97 -6.87 22.25 3.42
N PRO A 98 -7.53 22.13 2.25
CA PRO A 98 -7.67 20.85 1.54
C PRO A 98 -6.33 20.23 1.15
N ILE A 99 -5.36 21.04 0.71
CA ILE A 99 -4.01 20.57 0.36
C ILE A 99 -3.24 20.06 1.57
N ALA A 100 -3.30 20.78 2.70
CA ALA A 100 -2.66 20.32 3.93
C ALA A 100 -3.29 19.01 4.42
N THR A 101 -4.61 18.85 4.29
CA THR A 101 -5.29 17.58 4.62
C THR A 101 -4.86 16.45 3.69
N ALA A 102 -4.73 16.69 2.39
CA ALA A 102 -4.23 15.69 1.44
C ALA A 102 -2.81 15.23 1.80
N VAL A 103 -1.91 16.18 2.13
CA VAL A 103 -0.56 15.87 2.59
C VAL A 103 -0.58 15.08 3.90
N LEU A 104 -1.40 15.46 4.88
CA LEU A 104 -1.55 14.70 6.12
C LEU A 104 -1.98 13.25 5.85
N VAL A 105 -2.94 13.03 4.96
CA VAL A 105 -3.35 11.68 4.56
C VAL A 105 -2.21 10.94 3.86
N GLN A 106 -1.44 11.60 2.99
CA GLN A 106 -0.26 11.02 2.37
C GLN A 106 0.80 10.57 3.41
N MET A 107 1.03 11.37 4.46
CA MET A 107 1.92 11.00 5.58
C MET A 107 1.38 9.80 6.36
N LEU A 108 0.06 9.74 6.60
CA LEU A 108 -0.57 8.58 7.25
C LEU A 108 -0.44 7.31 6.40
N LEU A 109 -0.59 7.42 5.07
CA LEU A 109 -0.38 6.33 4.12
C LEU A 109 1.07 5.86 4.11
N TYR A 110 2.04 6.77 4.19
CA TYR A 110 3.45 6.40 4.35
C TYR A 110 3.68 5.63 5.65
N GLY A 111 3.15 6.11 6.78
CA GLY A 111 3.21 5.40 8.06
C GLY A 111 2.55 4.01 8.02
N ALA A 112 1.43 3.88 7.30
CA ALA A 112 0.81 2.59 7.02
C ALA A 112 1.75 1.70 6.18
N GLY A 113 2.40 2.25 5.15
CA GLY A 113 3.41 1.57 4.34
C GLY A 113 4.59 1.06 5.16
N VAL A 114 5.08 1.83 6.14
CA VAL A 114 6.14 1.39 7.08
C VAL A 114 5.67 0.17 7.90
N CYS A 115 4.45 0.20 8.42
CA CYS A 115 3.87 -0.93 9.14
C CYS A 115 3.67 -2.15 8.23
N GLU A 116 3.20 -1.95 7.00
CA GLU A 116 3.03 -3.02 6.01
C GLU A 116 4.38 -3.63 5.60
N ALA A 117 5.43 -2.81 5.46
CA ALA A 117 6.79 -3.29 5.18
C ALA A 117 7.32 -4.17 6.31
N TYR A 118 7.06 -3.81 7.57
CA TYR A 118 7.34 -4.68 8.71
C TYR A 118 6.63 -6.03 8.57
N VAL A 119 5.31 -6.01 8.31
CA VAL A 119 4.52 -7.25 8.18
C VAL A 119 5.02 -8.10 7.02
N LEU A 120 5.29 -7.49 5.86
CA LEU A 120 5.82 -8.17 4.68
C LEU A 120 7.18 -8.82 4.98
N ALA A 121 8.13 -8.05 5.51
CA ALA A 121 9.47 -8.55 5.84
C ALA A 121 9.42 -9.69 6.88
N TRP A 122 8.56 -9.57 7.89
CA TRP A 122 8.37 -10.62 8.89
C TRP A 122 7.80 -11.89 8.25
N ARG A 123 6.85 -11.79 7.33
CA ARG A 123 6.24 -12.97 6.70
C ARG A 123 7.17 -13.67 5.72
N LEU A 124 8.07 -12.92 5.08
CA LEU A 124 9.10 -13.49 4.20
C LEU A 124 10.24 -14.17 4.97
N THR A 125 10.63 -13.63 6.13
CA THR A 125 11.83 -14.08 6.85
C THR A 125 11.54 -14.92 8.10
N GLY A 126 10.34 -14.81 8.67
CA GLY A 126 9.99 -15.32 10.00
C GLY A 126 10.65 -14.55 11.16
N GLN A 127 11.53 -13.58 10.89
CA GLN A 127 12.36 -12.92 11.91
C GLN A 127 11.80 -11.54 12.27
N ARG A 128 11.26 -11.41 13.49
CA ARG A 128 10.59 -10.17 13.95
C ARG A 128 11.53 -8.97 14.02
N TRP A 129 12.73 -9.16 14.55
CA TRP A 129 13.70 -8.06 14.71
C TRP A 129 14.39 -7.70 13.38
N GLY A 130 14.62 -8.67 12.49
CA GLY A 130 15.07 -8.38 11.12
C GLY A 130 14.05 -7.54 10.35
N ALA A 131 12.76 -7.88 10.45
CA ALA A 131 11.68 -7.09 9.88
C ALA A 131 11.59 -5.69 10.51
N ALA A 132 11.79 -5.59 11.83
CA ALA A 132 11.83 -4.31 12.54
C ALA A 132 12.98 -3.43 12.05
N ALA A 133 14.17 -3.99 11.84
CA ALA A 133 15.32 -3.27 11.32
C ALA A 133 15.04 -2.69 9.94
N ILE A 134 14.47 -3.49 9.03
CA ILE A 134 14.09 -3.03 7.68
C ILE A 134 13.06 -1.90 7.76
N ALA A 135 11.98 -2.09 8.54
CA ALA A 135 10.95 -1.07 8.69
C ALA A 135 11.46 0.20 9.38
N THR A 136 12.39 0.07 10.31
CA THR A 136 13.03 1.21 11.00
C THR A 136 13.94 1.99 10.06
N LEU A 137 14.67 1.33 9.17
CA LEU A 137 15.45 1.99 8.13
C LEU A 137 14.57 2.82 7.19
N LEU A 138 13.39 2.28 6.84
CA LEU A 138 12.41 3.04 6.06
C LEU A 138 11.83 4.20 6.88
N ALA A 139 11.40 3.94 8.12
CA ALA A 139 10.82 4.92 9.02
C ALA A 139 11.77 6.09 9.33
N GLY A 140 13.07 5.83 9.46
CA GLY A 140 14.10 6.83 9.76
C GLY A 140 14.72 7.48 8.53
N ASN A 141 14.26 7.14 7.31
CA ASN A 141 14.80 7.72 6.09
C ASN A 141 14.25 9.14 5.89
N LEU A 142 15.02 10.13 6.35
CA LEU A 142 14.65 11.55 6.28
C LEU A 142 14.36 12.04 4.85
N TYR A 143 15.02 11.46 3.84
CA TYR A 143 14.78 11.80 2.44
C TYR A 143 13.37 11.35 1.99
N MET A 144 12.98 10.12 2.33
CA MET A 144 11.63 9.61 2.03
C MET A 144 10.56 10.34 2.83
N LEU A 145 10.85 10.69 4.07
CA LEU A 145 9.95 11.48 4.90
C LEU A 145 9.76 12.92 4.40
N GLN A 146 10.76 13.52 3.75
CA GLN A 146 10.55 14.80 3.07
C GLN A 146 9.56 14.65 1.91
N TRP A 147 9.60 13.52 1.18
CA TRP A 147 8.73 13.29 0.03
C TRP A 147 7.27 13.11 0.41
N GLU A 148 6.93 12.49 1.53
CA GLU A 148 5.52 12.39 1.96
C GLU A 148 4.87 13.75 2.30
N ARG A 149 5.68 14.79 2.61
CA ARG A 149 5.23 16.18 2.85
C ARG A 149 5.20 17.03 1.59
N THR A 150 5.81 16.51 0.53
CA THR A 150 5.87 17.16 -0.77
C THR A 150 4.64 16.77 -1.58
N ILE A 151 4.08 17.72 -2.33
CA ILE A 151 3.03 17.41 -3.31
C ILE A 151 3.66 16.67 -4.50
N ASN A 152 3.80 15.35 -4.36
CA ASN A 152 4.37 14.45 -5.34
C ASN A 152 3.76 13.04 -5.22
N SER A 153 3.88 12.27 -6.31
CA SER A 153 3.33 10.91 -6.43
C SER A 153 4.11 9.84 -5.64
N GLU A 154 5.30 10.16 -5.16
CA GLU A 154 6.32 9.22 -4.72
C GLU A 154 5.92 8.52 -3.44
N GLY A 155 5.43 9.27 -2.44
CA GLY A 155 4.98 8.72 -1.17
C GLY A 155 3.82 7.73 -1.34
N ILE A 156 2.82 8.10 -2.14
CA ILE A 156 1.67 7.23 -2.45
C ILE A 156 2.13 6.01 -3.24
N THR A 157 3.04 6.18 -4.21
CA THR A 157 3.56 5.06 -4.99
C THR A 157 4.29 4.05 -4.11
N LEU A 158 5.11 4.52 -3.18
CA LEU A 158 5.84 3.66 -2.24
C LEU A 158 4.86 2.82 -1.40
N TRP A 159 3.85 3.46 -0.81
CA TRP A 159 2.81 2.76 -0.05
C TRP A 159 2.09 1.73 -0.94
N LEU A 160 1.60 2.13 -2.12
CA LEU A 160 0.92 1.21 -3.05
C LEU A 160 1.77 0.00 -3.43
N LEU A 161 3.08 0.18 -3.66
CA LEU A 161 3.99 -0.92 -3.98
C LEU A 161 4.16 -1.88 -2.79
N ILE A 162 4.31 -1.37 -1.58
CA ILE A 162 4.41 -2.20 -0.38
C ILE A 162 3.11 -2.99 -0.17
N THR A 163 1.95 -2.32 -0.28
CA THR A 163 0.64 -2.97 -0.20
C THR A 163 0.49 -4.02 -1.29
N LEU A 164 0.91 -3.72 -2.52
CA LEU A 164 0.89 -4.65 -3.65
C LEU A 164 1.71 -5.91 -3.36
N PHE A 165 2.93 -5.78 -2.84
CA PHE A 165 3.75 -6.95 -2.51
C PHE A 165 3.19 -7.75 -1.32
N LEU A 166 2.59 -7.09 -0.34
CA LEU A 166 1.90 -7.76 0.76
C LEU A 166 0.67 -8.54 0.28
N VAL A 167 -0.12 -7.94 -0.62
CA VAL A 167 -1.27 -8.58 -1.26
C VAL A 167 -0.83 -9.71 -2.19
N LEU A 168 0.27 -9.54 -2.92
CA LEU A 168 0.86 -10.59 -3.73
C LEU A 168 1.25 -11.78 -2.86
N GLU A 169 2.01 -11.57 -1.78
CA GLU A 169 2.37 -12.63 -0.85
C GLU A 169 1.11 -13.36 -0.36
N ARG A 170 0.04 -12.63 -0.01
CA ARG A 170 -1.24 -13.21 0.44
C ARG A 170 -1.91 -14.00 -0.67
N ALA A 171 -1.91 -13.50 -1.90
CA ALA A 171 -2.43 -14.21 -3.05
C ALA A 171 -1.66 -15.50 -3.34
N LEU A 172 -0.38 -15.60 -2.99
CA LEU A 172 0.40 -16.82 -3.19
C LEU A 172 0.12 -17.88 -2.11
N HIS A 173 -0.21 -17.49 -0.88
CA HIS A 173 -0.25 -18.39 0.28
C HIS A 173 -1.62 -18.58 0.93
N ALA A 174 -2.58 -17.67 0.74
CA ALA A 174 -3.88 -17.73 1.40
C ALA A 174 -4.83 -18.72 0.72
N PRO A 175 -5.72 -19.40 1.49
CA PRO A 175 -6.74 -20.28 0.93
C PRO A 175 -7.75 -19.53 0.04
N GLU A 176 -8.10 -18.29 0.41
CA GLU A 176 -9.02 -17.43 -0.35
C GLU A 176 -8.33 -16.65 -1.49
N ARG A 177 -7.47 -17.34 -2.28
CA ARG A 177 -6.63 -16.72 -3.31
C ARG A 177 -7.40 -15.83 -4.30
N ARG A 178 -8.65 -16.19 -4.63
CA ARG A 178 -9.47 -15.45 -5.59
C ARG A 178 -9.66 -13.99 -5.19
N ARG A 179 -9.97 -13.70 -3.92
CA ARG A 179 -10.18 -12.33 -3.44
C ARG A 179 -8.90 -11.49 -3.58
N TRP A 180 -7.77 -12.08 -3.22
CA TRP A 180 -6.46 -11.41 -3.27
C TRP A 180 -5.99 -11.12 -4.69
N VAL A 181 -6.28 -11.99 -5.67
CA VAL A 181 -5.97 -11.73 -7.08
C VAL A 181 -6.73 -10.53 -7.64
N TRP A 182 -7.99 -10.33 -7.24
CA TRP A 182 -8.75 -9.13 -7.63
C TRP A 182 -8.20 -7.85 -7.02
N LEU A 183 -7.91 -7.89 -5.72
CA LEU A 183 -7.27 -6.76 -5.03
C LEU A 183 -5.91 -6.43 -5.65
N LEU A 184 -5.11 -7.45 -5.99
CA LEU A 184 -3.85 -7.30 -6.69
C LEU A 184 -4.02 -6.63 -8.05
N GLY A 185 -5.05 -7.02 -8.81
CA GLY A 185 -5.39 -6.37 -10.08
C GLY A 185 -5.71 -4.89 -9.92
N GLY A 186 -6.54 -4.54 -8.93
CA GLY A 186 -6.85 -3.13 -8.63
C GLY A 186 -5.63 -2.32 -8.21
N LEU A 187 -4.74 -2.89 -7.38
CA LEU A 187 -3.49 -2.24 -6.98
C LEU A 187 -2.51 -2.08 -8.15
N LEU A 188 -2.43 -3.05 -9.06
CA LEU A 188 -1.61 -2.94 -10.27
C LEU A 188 -2.09 -1.77 -11.15
N VAL A 189 -3.41 -1.64 -11.35
CA VAL A 189 -3.99 -0.48 -12.05
C VAL A 189 -3.63 0.81 -11.32
N ALA A 190 -3.86 0.86 -10.00
CA ALA A 190 -3.57 2.06 -9.20
C ALA A 190 -2.08 2.48 -9.31
N VAL A 191 -1.15 1.53 -9.22
CA VAL A 191 0.29 1.82 -9.36
C VAL A 191 0.62 2.42 -10.73
N VAL A 192 0.09 1.84 -11.83
CA VAL A 192 0.36 2.37 -13.17
C VAL A 192 -0.30 3.74 -13.39
N LEU A 193 -1.52 3.94 -12.89
CA LEU A 193 -2.20 5.24 -12.93
C LEU A 193 -1.60 6.28 -11.96
N THR A 194 -0.75 5.87 -11.02
CA THR A 194 0.04 6.79 -10.20
C THR A 194 1.33 7.17 -10.90
N ARG A 195 2.01 6.19 -11.53
CA ARG A 195 3.27 6.38 -12.25
C ARG A 195 3.38 5.45 -13.46
N PRO A 196 3.56 6.00 -14.68
CA PRO A 196 3.61 5.21 -15.91
C PRO A 196 4.88 4.34 -16.00
N PHE A 197 5.92 4.67 -15.22
CA PHE A 197 7.13 3.86 -15.10
C PHE A 197 6.86 2.38 -14.76
N PHE A 198 5.75 2.09 -14.08
CA PHE A 198 5.38 0.74 -13.70
C PHE A 198 4.49 0.01 -14.71
N VAL A 199 4.35 0.50 -15.95
CA VAL A 199 3.49 -0.12 -16.98
C VAL A 199 3.79 -1.60 -17.25
N TYR A 200 5.05 -2.03 -17.03
CA TYR A 200 5.46 -3.43 -17.20
C TYR A 200 5.28 -4.29 -15.93
N LEU A 201 5.02 -3.67 -14.77
CA LEU A 201 4.86 -4.39 -13.50
C LEU A 201 3.70 -5.40 -13.52
N PRO A 202 2.51 -5.10 -14.09
CA PRO A 202 1.43 -6.08 -14.22
C PRO A 202 1.84 -7.35 -14.96
N LEU A 203 2.61 -7.21 -16.05
CA LEU A 203 3.09 -8.34 -16.83
C LEU A 203 4.02 -9.23 -16.00
N LEU A 204 4.96 -8.62 -15.27
CA LEU A 204 5.90 -9.35 -14.41
C LEU A 204 5.17 -10.09 -13.28
N VAL A 205 4.25 -9.42 -12.58
CA VAL A 205 3.53 -9.99 -11.45
C VAL A 205 2.59 -11.12 -11.90
N LEU A 206 1.73 -10.86 -12.89
CA LEU A 206 0.75 -11.85 -13.36
C LEU A 206 1.41 -13.00 -14.12
N GLY A 207 2.45 -12.72 -14.91
CA GLY A 207 3.28 -13.73 -15.56
C GLY A 207 3.97 -14.63 -14.55
N GLY A 208 4.58 -14.04 -13.50
CA GLY A 208 5.18 -14.80 -12.40
C GLY A 208 4.16 -15.69 -11.67
N MET A 209 2.94 -15.17 -11.42
CA MET A 209 1.85 -15.96 -10.83
C MET A 209 1.41 -17.11 -11.74
N LEU A 210 1.35 -16.90 -13.06
CA LEU A 210 0.98 -17.92 -14.03
C LEU A 210 2.02 -19.05 -14.05
N VAL A 211 3.32 -18.70 -14.08
CA VAL A 211 4.43 -19.67 -13.98
C VAL A 211 4.35 -20.45 -12.67
N GLN A 212 4.08 -19.78 -11.55
CA GLN A 212 3.90 -20.45 -10.26
C GLN A 212 2.67 -21.38 -10.24
N ALA A 213 1.56 -20.97 -10.85
CA ALA A 213 0.36 -21.79 -10.98
C ALA A 213 0.62 -23.04 -11.83
N TRP A 214 1.37 -22.89 -12.92
CA TRP A 214 1.80 -24.00 -13.76
C TRP A 214 2.69 -24.99 -13.01
N ARG A 215 3.76 -24.51 -12.35
CA ARG A 215 4.67 -25.34 -11.55
C ARG A 215 4.01 -26.08 -10.40
N SER A 216 2.93 -25.52 -9.85
CA SER A 216 2.18 -26.12 -8.74
C SER A 216 1.00 -27.01 -9.19
N GLY A 217 0.84 -27.26 -10.49
CA GLY A 217 -0.27 -28.06 -11.02
C GLY A 217 -1.66 -27.41 -10.88
N ARG A 218 -1.71 -26.13 -10.52
CA ARG A 218 -2.96 -25.39 -10.25
C ARG A 218 -3.37 -24.48 -11.41
N PHE A 219 -2.74 -24.64 -12.58
CA PHE A 219 -2.97 -23.79 -13.75
C PHE A 219 -4.46 -23.73 -14.13
N ALA A 220 -5.09 -24.90 -14.28
CA ALA A 220 -6.50 -25.03 -14.70
C ALA A 220 -7.47 -24.22 -13.82
N ALA A 221 -7.19 -24.12 -12.51
CA ALA A 221 -8.03 -23.41 -11.56
C ALA A 221 -7.83 -21.88 -11.58
N GLN A 222 -6.68 -21.38 -12.04
CA GLN A 222 -6.29 -19.98 -11.84
C GLN A 222 -6.18 -19.16 -13.12
N TRP A 223 -5.90 -19.81 -14.26
CA TRP A 223 -5.59 -19.10 -15.51
C TRP A 223 -6.73 -18.17 -15.95
N ARG A 224 -8.00 -18.58 -15.78
CA ARG A 224 -9.17 -17.76 -16.16
C ARG A 224 -9.20 -16.46 -15.40
N GLN A 225 -8.95 -16.50 -14.10
CA GLN A 225 -8.97 -15.30 -13.27
C GLN A 225 -7.80 -14.39 -13.60
N LEU A 226 -6.59 -14.94 -13.76
CA LEU A 226 -5.42 -14.17 -14.14
C LEU A 226 -5.62 -13.51 -15.52
N ALA A 227 -6.19 -14.24 -16.48
CA ALA A 227 -6.54 -13.70 -17.79
C ALA A 227 -7.57 -12.57 -17.72
N LEU A 228 -8.63 -12.73 -16.93
CA LEU A 228 -9.64 -11.67 -16.73
C LEU A 228 -9.02 -10.41 -16.11
N VAL A 229 -8.18 -10.55 -15.08
CA VAL A 229 -7.47 -9.42 -14.47
C VAL A 229 -6.52 -8.76 -15.49
N SER A 230 -5.77 -9.55 -16.27
CA SER A 230 -4.90 -9.02 -17.32
C SER A 230 -5.67 -8.23 -18.37
N VAL A 231 -6.83 -8.74 -18.84
CA VAL A 231 -7.68 -8.06 -19.82
C VAL A 231 -8.23 -6.76 -19.26
N LEU A 232 -8.68 -6.76 -17.99
CA LEU A 232 -9.16 -5.53 -17.35
C LEU A 232 -8.07 -4.48 -17.20
N ILE A 233 -6.86 -4.89 -16.79
CA ILE A 233 -5.71 -3.99 -16.73
C ILE A 233 -5.40 -3.46 -18.13
N ALA A 234 -5.30 -4.32 -19.13
CA ALA A 234 -5.04 -3.91 -20.51
C ALA A 234 -6.13 -2.96 -21.05
N GLY A 235 -7.40 -3.18 -20.71
CA GLY A 235 -8.50 -2.30 -21.08
C GLY A 235 -8.38 -0.92 -20.43
N VAL A 236 -8.03 -0.86 -19.13
CA VAL A 236 -7.80 0.43 -18.44
C VAL A 236 -6.57 1.14 -19.01
N LEU A 237 -5.49 0.41 -19.28
CA LEU A 237 -4.26 0.98 -19.81
C LEU A 237 -4.36 1.39 -21.28
N GLY A 238 -5.15 0.69 -22.09
CA GLY A 238 -5.38 1.02 -23.49
C GLY A 238 -6.41 2.13 -23.70
N GLY A 239 -7.25 2.40 -22.69
CA GLY A 239 -8.15 3.56 -22.67
C GLY A 239 -7.50 4.84 -22.14
N TYR A 240 -6.30 4.73 -21.57
CA TYR A 240 -5.46 5.84 -21.13
C TYR A 240 -4.48 6.24 -22.24
#